data_AF-A0AAW2DSW1-F1
#
_entry.id   AF-A0AAW2DSW1-F1
#
_cell.length_a   1.000
_cell.length_b   1.000
_cell.length_c   1.000
_cell.angle_alpha   90.00
_cell.angle_beta   90.00
_cell.angle_gamma   90.00
#
_symmetry.space_group_name_H-M   'P 1'
#
loop_
_entity.id
_entity.type
_entity.pdbx_description
1 polymer ?
#
loop_
_entity_poly.entity_id
_entity_poly.type
_entity_poly.pdbx_seq_one_letter_code
_entity_poly.pdbx_strand_id
1 'polypeptide(L)'
;MGPLSLWPTETHLTCLPHSPTQTQRSGICLSNQIKQLFQVLTGRDKWPSKVQVPMATLRNLKIKTGTCKRIVKELHSYEKEVEREAAKTADMKEKGADPYDLKQQENVLAESRMMIPDCRKRLEASLADLKGTLAELEESNQKEGTEIEEAKSTIVEVEQLFQTTEA
;
A
#
# COMPACT_ATOMS: atom_id res chain seq x y z
N MET A 1 -49.62 38.93 49.70
CA MET A 1 -49.15 39.37 51.03
C MET A 1 -47.85 38.62 51.30
N GLY A 2 -46.72 39.33 51.37
CA GLY A 2 -45.36 38.77 51.60
C GLY A 2 -45.15 38.30 53.05
N PRO A 3 -43.90 38.01 53.51
CA PRO A 3 -42.64 38.72 53.23
C PRO A 3 -41.49 37.81 52.72
N LEU A 4 -40.50 38.26 51.93
CA LEU A 4 -39.41 39.22 52.17
C LEU A 4 -38.38 38.79 53.23
N SER A 5 -37.24 38.24 52.77
CA SER A 5 -35.92 38.25 53.42
C SER A 5 -34.88 37.83 52.36
N LEU A 6 -34.29 38.76 51.62
CA LEU A 6 -33.10 39.59 51.92
C LEU A 6 -31.79 38.78 52.01
N TRP A 7 -30.84 39.20 51.17
CA TRP A 7 -29.61 38.53 50.71
C TRP A 7 -28.50 38.48 51.77
N PRO A 8 -27.39 37.75 51.50
CA PRO A 8 -26.12 38.46 51.23
C PRO A 8 -25.33 37.86 50.04
N THR A 9 -25.04 38.65 49.00
CA THR A 9 -23.80 39.43 48.75
C THR A 9 -22.55 38.59 48.48
N GLU A 10 -22.09 38.78 47.24
CA GLU A 10 -20.82 38.43 46.62
C GLU A 10 -19.61 38.38 47.57
N THR A 11 -18.82 37.31 47.42
CA THR A 11 -17.39 37.34 47.74
C THR A 11 -16.61 36.88 46.52
N HIS A 12 -16.12 37.88 45.78
CA HIS A 12 -14.81 37.97 45.17
C HIS A 12 -14.20 36.71 44.52
N LEU A 13 -14.20 36.73 43.17
CA LEU A 13 -13.11 36.19 42.37
C LEU A 13 -11.78 36.80 42.86
N THR A 14 -10.81 35.96 43.23
CA THR A 14 -9.38 36.21 42.97
C THR A 14 -8.62 34.89 42.81
N CYS A 15 -8.06 34.72 41.61
CA CYS A 15 -6.76 34.17 41.28
C CYS A 15 -6.29 32.83 41.90
N LEU A 16 -6.37 31.78 41.07
CA LEU A 16 -5.31 30.76 40.97
C LEU A 16 -3.94 31.42 40.70
N PRO A 17 -2.84 30.80 41.16
CA PRO A 17 -2.03 30.06 40.19
C PRO A 17 -1.52 28.69 40.68
N HIS A 18 -1.55 27.73 39.75
CA HIS A 18 -0.53 26.70 39.44
C HIS A 18 0.22 26.04 40.64
N SER A 19 0.14 24.73 40.89
CA SER A 19 0.39 23.64 39.95
C SER A 19 0.04 22.28 40.57
N PRO A 20 -0.67 21.39 39.86
CA PRO A 20 -0.43 19.95 39.98
C PRO A 20 0.22 19.48 38.68
N THR A 21 1.44 18.97 38.83
CA THR A 21 2.17 18.14 37.88
C THR A 21 1.24 17.15 37.14
N GLN A 22 0.76 17.53 35.95
CA GLN A 22 0.57 16.59 34.85
C GLN A 22 1.96 16.37 34.24
N THR A 23 2.38 15.17 33.90
CA THR A 23 1.84 14.45 32.74
C THR A 23 2.46 13.06 32.79
N GLN A 24 1.72 12.02 33.19
CA GLN A 24 2.00 10.60 32.86
C GLN A 24 0.86 9.62 33.26
N ARG A 25 -0.34 10.09 33.65
CA ARG A 25 -1.44 9.20 34.13
C ARG A 25 -2.76 9.24 33.34
N SER A 26 -2.91 10.13 32.35
CA SER A 26 -4.19 10.30 31.64
C SER A 26 -4.49 9.20 30.61
N GLY A 27 -3.48 8.58 29.99
CA GLY A 27 -3.69 7.55 28.96
C GLY A 27 -4.24 6.22 29.49
N ILE A 28 -3.88 5.83 30.72
CA ILE A 28 -4.29 4.54 31.31
C ILE A 28 -5.76 4.58 31.72
N CYS A 29 -6.24 5.71 32.24
CA CYS A 29 -7.62 5.88 32.71
C CYS A 29 -8.65 5.83 31.56
N LEU A 30 -8.35 6.48 30.42
CA LEU A 30 -9.24 6.49 29.27
C LEU A 30 -9.44 5.08 28.69
N SER A 31 -8.37 4.28 28.66
CA SER A 31 -8.43 2.91 28.15
C SER A 31 -9.28 1.99 29.03
N ASN A 32 -9.25 2.16 30.35
CA ASN A 32 -10.08 1.38 31.28
C ASN A 32 -11.55 1.79 31.21
N GLN A 33 -11.82 3.09 31.07
CA GLN A 33 -13.19 3.59 30.97
C GLN A 33 -13.87 3.15 29.67
N ILE A 34 -13.13 3.12 28.56
CA ILE A 34 -13.62 2.58 27.28
C ILE A 34 -13.88 1.07 27.37
N LYS A 35 -13.00 0.30 28.04
CA LYS A 35 -13.19 -1.15 28.26
C LYS A 35 -14.43 -1.43 29.12
N GLN A 36 -14.63 -0.67 30.19
CA GLN A 36 -15.83 -0.77 31.03
C GLN A 36 -17.10 -0.41 30.25
N LEU A 37 -17.07 0.66 29.46
CA LEU A 37 -18.22 1.05 28.63
C LEU A 37 -18.57 -0.03 27.61
N PHE A 38 -17.57 -0.66 26.98
CA PHE A 38 -17.78 -1.77 26.05
C PHE A 38 -18.39 -3.00 26.73
N GLN A 39 -17.93 -3.37 27.93
CA GLN A 39 -18.51 -4.49 28.69
C GLN A 39 -19.97 -4.20 29.06
N VAL A 40 -20.29 -2.97 29.47
CA VAL A 40 -21.66 -2.56 29.82
C VAL A 40 -22.59 -2.57 28.60
N LEU A 41 -22.10 -2.13 27.43
CA LEU A 41 -22.90 -2.06 26.21
C LEU A 41 -23.05 -3.41 25.50
N THR A 42 -22.05 -4.29 25.60
CA THR A 42 -22.01 -5.55 24.81
C THR A 42 -22.10 -6.82 25.64
N GLY A 43 -22.03 -6.73 26.97
CA GLY A 43 -22.06 -7.86 27.89
C GLY A 43 -20.84 -8.80 27.81
N ARG A 44 -19.75 -8.40 27.13
CA ARG A 44 -18.55 -9.23 26.94
C ARG A 44 -17.41 -8.79 27.85
N ASP A 45 -16.91 -9.72 28.65
CA ASP A 45 -15.83 -9.49 29.62
C ASP A 45 -14.43 -9.33 28.98
N LYS A 46 -14.27 -9.86 27.77
CA LYS A 46 -13.00 -9.84 27.03
C LYS A 46 -13.06 -8.82 25.90
N TRP A 47 -12.20 -7.80 26.00
CA TRP A 47 -11.96 -6.88 24.90
C TRP A 47 -11.46 -7.65 23.66
N PRO A 48 -12.04 -7.46 22.47
CA PRO A 48 -11.62 -8.17 21.26
C PRO A 48 -10.14 -7.87 21.00
N SER A 49 -9.30 -8.88 21.20
CA SER A 49 -7.84 -8.73 21.23
C SER A 49 -7.21 -8.75 19.83
N LYS A 50 -8.00 -9.08 18.80
CA LYS A 50 -7.63 -9.07 17.39
C LYS A 50 -8.85 -8.68 16.58
N VAL A 51 -8.74 -7.59 15.81
CA VAL A 51 -9.61 -7.38 14.66
C VAL A 51 -9.37 -8.58 13.75
N GLN A 52 -10.34 -9.47 13.65
CA GLN A 52 -10.24 -10.67 12.84
C GLN A 52 -10.31 -10.22 11.38
N VAL A 53 -9.15 -10.02 10.77
CA VAL A 53 -9.08 -9.65 9.36
C VAL A 53 -9.68 -10.82 8.58
N PRO A 54 -10.71 -10.59 7.75
CA PRO A 54 -11.36 -11.68 7.06
C PRO A 54 -10.33 -12.36 6.17
N MET A 55 -10.23 -13.69 6.24
CA MET A 55 -9.34 -14.52 5.40
C MET A 55 -9.39 -14.16 3.90
N ALA A 56 -10.45 -13.47 3.47
CA ALA A 56 -10.58 -12.86 2.15
C ALA A 56 -9.45 -11.87 1.79
N THR A 57 -8.98 -11.04 2.73
CA THR A 57 -7.92 -10.02 2.49
C THR A 57 -6.56 -10.67 2.23
N LEU A 58 -6.15 -11.65 3.04
CA LEU A 58 -4.92 -12.41 2.79
C LEU A 58 -4.99 -13.21 1.49
N ARG A 59 -6.15 -13.79 1.16
CA ARG A 59 -6.35 -14.43 -0.16
C ARG A 59 -6.23 -13.43 -1.30
N ASN A 60 -6.81 -12.24 -1.17
CA ASN A 60 -6.69 -11.17 -2.16
C ASN A 60 -5.24 -10.73 -2.32
N LEU A 61 -4.47 -10.63 -1.23
CA LEU A 61 -3.05 -10.30 -1.27
C LEU A 61 -2.27 -11.33 -2.08
N LYS A 62 -2.49 -12.63 -1.86
CA LYS A 62 -1.84 -13.70 -2.64
C LYS A 62 -2.21 -13.62 -4.12
N ILE A 63 -3.48 -13.37 -4.44
CA ILE A 63 -3.96 -13.25 -5.83
C ILE A 63 -3.30 -12.05 -6.53
N LYS A 64 -3.25 -10.89 -5.87
CA LYS A 64 -2.61 -9.66 -6.40
C LYS A 64 -1.10 -9.86 -6.55
N THR A 65 -0.45 -10.51 -5.59
CA THR A 65 0.98 -10.86 -5.66
C THR A 65 1.26 -11.79 -6.85
N GLY A 66 0.46 -12.85 -7.03
CA GLY A 66 0.58 -13.75 -8.17
C GLY A 66 0.32 -13.06 -9.52
N THR A 67 -0.58 -12.07 -9.54
CA THR A 67 -0.84 -11.26 -10.74
C THR A 67 0.36 -10.40 -11.10
N CYS A 68 0.99 -9.72 -10.13
CA CYS A 68 2.23 -8.97 -10.36
C CYS A 68 3.33 -9.87 -10.92
N LYS A 69 3.58 -11.02 -10.28
CA LYS A 69 4.60 -12.01 -10.74
C LYS A 69 4.35 -12.48 -12.17
N ARG A 70 3.10 -12.64 -12.59
CA ARG A 70 2.75 -13.03 -13.97
C ARG A 70 3.06 -11.89 -14.95
N ILE A 71 2.63 -10.66 -14.66
CA ILE A 71 2.88 -9.51 -15.53
C ILE A 71 4.39 -9.25 -15.67
N VAL A 72 5.18 -9.43 -14.60
CA VAL A 72 6.64 -9.37 -14.66
C VAL A 72 7.22 -10.39 -15.65
N LYS A 73 6.71 -11.62 -15.66
CA LYS A 73 7.15 -12.64 -16.65
C LYS A 73 6.73 -12.28 -18.07
N GLU A 74 5.54 -11.70 -18.25
CA GLU A 74 5.07 -11.17 -19.54
C GLU A 74 6.03 -10.08 -20.05
N LEU A 75 6.36 -9.10 -19.19
CA LEU A 75 7.30 -8.01 -19.52
C LEU A 75 8.66 -8.55 -19.98
N HIS A 76 9.28 -9.43 -19.19
CA HIS A 76 10.56 -10.05 -19.56
C HIS A 76 10.50 -10.84 -20.87
N SER A 77 9.35 -11.45 -21.20
CA SER A 77 9.17 -12.15 -22.46
C SER A 77 9.17 -11.18 -23.64
N TYR A 78 8.52 -10.02 -23.50
CA TYR A 78 8.53 -8.98 -24.53
C TYR A 78 9.90 -8.31 -24.67
N GLU A 79 10.60 -8.08 -23.57
CA GLU A 79 11.97 -7.53 -23.60
C GLU A 79 12.94 -8.46 -24.33
N LYS A 80 12.85 -9.77 -24.08
CA LYS A 80 13.64 -10.77 -24.82
C LYS A 80 13.31 -10.81 -26.31
N GLU A 81 12.05 -10.61 -26.68
CA GLU A 81 11.67 -10.51 -28.09
C GLU A 81 12.29 -9.27 -28.75
N VAL A 82 12.25 -8.13 -28.08
CA VAL A 82 12.91 -6.90 -28.55
C VAL A 82 14.42 -7.11 -28.68
N GLU A 83 15.05 -7.79 -27.74
CA GLU A 83 16.48 -8.13 -27.81
C GLU A 83 16.80 -9.01 -29.03
N ARG A 84 16.01 -10.07 -29.28
CA ARG A 84 16.17 -10.94 -30.44
C ARG A 84 16.03 -10.19 -31.77
N GLU A 85 14.97 -9.39 -31.90
CA GLU A 85 14.72 -8.63 -33.12
C GLU A 85 15.75 -7.50 -33.30
N ALA A 86 16.26 -6.92 -32.21
CA ALA A 86 17.34 -5.94 -32.27
C ALA A 86 18.66 -6.57 -32.71
N ALA A 87 19.01 -7.73 -32.16
CA ALA A 87 20.20 -8.49 -32.57
C ALA A 87 20.12 -8.87 -34.06
N LYS A 88 18.97 -9.39 -34.50
CA LYS A 88 18.73 -9.69 -35.93
C LYS A 88 18.86 -8.45 -36.82
N THR A 89 18.33 -7.31 -36.37
CA THR A 89 18.46 -6.03 -37.10
C THR A 89 19.91 -5.57 -37.18
N ALA A 90 20.69 -5.72 -36.10
CA ALA A 90 22.11 -5.39 -36.07
C ALA A 90 22.93 -6.31 -37.00
N ASP A 91 22.66 -7.62 -36.97
CA ASP A 91 23.29 -8.60 -37.86
C ASP A 91 22.99 -8.30 -39.34
N MET A 92 21.75 -7.91 -39.67
CA MET A 92 21.37 -7.53 -41.04
C MET A 92 22.09 -6.25 -41.48
N LYS A 93 22.28 -5.29 -40.56
CA LYS A 93 23.07 -4.08 -40.81
C LYS A 93 24.54 -4.39 -41.07
N GLU A 94 25.14 -5.27 -40.26
CA GLU A 94 26.55 -5.66 -40.40
C GLU A 94 26.79 -6.44 -41.70
N LYS A 95 25.88 -7.35 -42.07
CA LYS A 95 25.97 -8.12 -43.32
C LYS A 95 25.67 -7.30 -44.58
N GLY A 96 25.31 -6.03 -44.44
CA GLY A 96 24.99 -5.16 -45.57
C GLY A 96 23.74 -5.61 -46.33
N ALA A 97 22.69 -6.05 -45.61
CA ALA A 97 21.41 -6.43 -46.20
C ALA A 97 20.80 -5.29 -47.03
N ASP A 98 19.94 -5.64 -47.98
CA ASP A 98 19.25 -4.67 -48.82
C ASP A 98 18.42 -3.67 -47.98
N PRO A 99 18.34 -2.39 -48.37
CA PRO A 99 17.57 -1.38 -47.64
C PRO A 99 16.09 -1.74 -47.42
N TYR A 100 15.47 -2.47 -48.35
CA TYR A 100 14.08 -2.92 -48.20
C TYR A 100 13.93 -3.95 -47.08
N ASP A 101 14.79 -4.97 -47.06
CA ASP A 101 14.79 -6.02 -46.05
C ASP A 101 15.13 -5.46 -44.65
N LEU A 102 16.08 -4.52 -44.59
CA LEU A 102 16.43 -3.83 -43.36
C LEU A 102 15.24 -3.00 -42.85
N LYS A 103 14.55 -2.27 -43.74
CA LYS A 103 13.38 -1.48 -43.36
C LYS A 103 12.24 -2.35 -42.85
N GLN A 104 12.02 -3.50 -43.48
CA GLN A 104 11.03 -4.47 -43.02
C GLN A 104 11.36 -4.99 -41.62
N GLN A 105 12.63 -5.36 -41.39
CA GLN A 105 13.09 -5.84 -40.09
C GLN A 105 13.00 -4.74 -39.01
N GLU A 106 13.27 -3.48 -39.35
CA GLU A 106 13.09 -2.35 -38.42
C GLU A 106 11.63 -2.13 -38.04
N ASN A 107 10.69 -2.35 -38.95
CA ASN A 107 9.26 -2.30 -38.63
C ASN A 107 8.88 -3.42 -37.65
N VAL A 108 9.39 -4.64 -37.84
CA VAL A 108 9.18 -5.76 -36.90
C VAL A 108 9.73 -5.43 -35.52
N LEU A 109 10.96 -4.88 -35.45
CA LEU A 109 11.54 -4.43 -34.18
C LEU A 109 10.69 -3.33 -33.51
N ALA A 110 10.15 -2.39 -34.30
CA ALA A 110 9.29 -1.35 -33.78
C ALA A 110 7.97 -1.92 -33.22
N GLU A 111 7.33 -2.86 -33.93
CA GLU A 111 6.12 -3.55 -33.45
C GLU A 111 6.35 -4.26 -32.12
N SER A 112 7.46 -4.99 -31.98
CA SER A 112 7.84 -5.65 -30.72
C SER A 112 8.07 -4.64 -29.59
N ARG A 113 8.69 -3.48 -29.87
CA ARG A 113 8.91 -2.41 -28.87
C ARG A 113 7.61 -1.77 -28.41
N MET A 114 6.62 -1.65 -29.29
CA MET A 114 5.32 -1.02 -28.97
C MET A 114 4.49 -1.84 -27.97
N MET A 115 4.84 -3.09 -27.71
CA MET A 115 4.16 -3.93 -26.71
C MET A 115 4.59 -3.64 -25.26
N ILE A 116 5.83 -3.19 -25.05
CA ILE A 116 6.40 -2.96 -23.72
C ILE A 116 5.62 -1.90 -22.90
N PRO A 117 5.22 -0.75 -23.47
CA PRO A 117 4.51 0.29 -22.72
C PRO A 117 3.18 -0.15 -22.11
N ASP A 118 2.37 -0.96 -22.82
CA ASP A 118 1.09 -1.46 -22.29
C ASP A 118 1.31 -2.38 -21.09
N CYS A 119 2.28 -3.31 -21.20
CA CYS A 119 2.63 -4.21 -20.11
C CYS A 119 3.13 -3.46 -18.87
N ARG A 120 3.94 -2.41 -19.04
CA ARG A 120 4.40 -1.57 -17.93
C ARG A 120 3.24 -0.86 -17.25
N LYS A 121 2.35 -0.25 -18.02
CA LYS A 121 1.14 0.40 -17.47
C LYS A 121 0.27 -0.59 -16.68
N ARG A 122 0.10 -1.82 -17.19
CA ARG A 122 -0.62 -2.89 -16.48
C ARG A 122 0.10 -3.34 -15.21
N LEU A 123 1.44 -3.36 -15.22
CA LEU A 123 2.26 -3.68 -14.06
C LEU A 123 2.15 -2.61 -12.98
N GLU A 124 2.21 -1.33 -13.35
CA GLU A 124 2.02 -0.19 -12.45
C GLU A 124 0.66 -0.23 -11.77
N ALA A 125 -0.41 -0.47 -12.54
CA ALA A 125 -1.76 -0.61 -11.99
C ALA A 125 -1.84 -1.77 -11.00
N SER A 126 -1.29 -2.94 -11.34
CA SER A 126 -1.26 -4.11 -10.46
C SER A 126 -0.43 -3.88 -9.19
N LEU A 127 0.66 -3.10 -9.29
CA LEU A 127 1.51 -2.74 -8.15
C LEU A 127 0.79 -1.76 -7.22
N ALA A 128 0.12 -0.74 -7.76
CA ALA A 128 -0.70 0.19 -6.97
C ALA A 128 -1.80 -0.55 -6.20
N ASP A 129 -2.45 -1.50 -6.87
CA ASP A 129 -3.44 -2.41 -6.30
C ASP A 129 -2.90 -3.26 -5.15
N LEU A 130 -1.68 -3.80 -5.31
CA LEU A 130 -1.02 -4.62 -4.30
C LEU A 130 -0.62 -3.77 -3.07
N LYS A 131 -0.07 -2.56 -3.30
CA LYS A 131 0.26 -1.61 -2.25
C LYS A 131 -0.97 -1.16 -1.46
N GLY A 132 -2.08 -0.88 -2.13
CA GLY A 132 -3.35 -0.53 -1.48
C GLY A 132 -3.83 -1.64 -0.54
N THR A 133 -3.79 -2.90 -1.00
CA THR A 133 -4.16 -4.04 -0.15
C THR A 133 -3.20 -4.24 1.04
N LEU A 134 -1.91 -3.94 0.88
CA LEU A 134 -0.97 -3.96 2.01
C LEU A 134 -1.25 -2.86 3.04
N ALA A 135 -1.58 -1.64 2.61
CA ALA A 135 -1.92 -0.54 3.51
C ALA A 135 -3.15 -0.88 4.37
N GLU A 136 -4.19 -1.47 3.78
CA GLU A 136 -5.38 -1.96 4.51
C GLU A 136 -5.02 -3.03 5.57
N LEU A 137 -4.05 -3.91 5.27
CA LEU A 137 -3.57 -4.93 6.21
C LEU A 137 -2.73 -4.32 7.35
N GLU A 138 -1.96 -3.28 7.07
CA GLU A 138 -1.18 -2.55 8.08
C GLU A 138 -2.09 -1.80 9.07
N GLU A 139 -3.18 -1.19 8.58
CA GLU A 139 -4.21 -0.54 9.42
C GLU A 139 -4.92 -1.51 10.36
N SER A 140 -5.11 -2.76 9.92
CA SER A 140 -5.70 -3.82 10.75
C SER A 140 -4.69 -4.49 11.71
N ASN A 141 -3.49 -3.90 11.84
CA ASN A 141 -2.42 -4.29 12.75
C ASN A 141 -1.87 -5.71 12.50
N GLN A 142 -2.03 -6.22 11.27
CA GLN A 142 -1.40 -7.46 10.80
C GLN A 142 -0.12 -7.12 10.03
N LYS A 143 1.01 -7.11 10.74
CA LYS A 143 2.32 -6.75 10.17
C LYS A 143 3.18 -7.95 9.79
N GLU A 144 2.78 -9.15 10.20
CA GLU A 144 3.57 -10.38 10.07
C GLU A 144 2.74 -11.50 9.45
N GLY A 145 3.34 -12.17 8.45
CA GLY A 145 2.77 -13.28 7.70
C GLY A 145 3.58 -13.55 6.45
N THR A 146 3.76 -14.82 6.10
CA THR A 146 4.50 -15.25 4.91
C THR A 146 4.01 -14.56 3.63
N GLU A 147 2.70 -14.36 3.51
CA GLU A 147 2.06 -13.69 2.39
C GLU A 147 2.43 -12.20 2.28
N ILE A 148 2.62 -11.52 3.42
CA ILE A 148 2.97 -10.11 3.47
C ILE A 148 4.43 -9.92 3.09
N GLU A 149 5.32 -10.80 3.56
CA GLU A 149 6.73 -10.80 3.18
C GLU A 149 6.91 -11.07 1.68
N GLU A 150 6.20 -12.06 1.13
CA GLU A 150 6.23 -12.34 -0.31
C GLU A 150 5.72 -11.16 -1.14
N ALA A 151 4.65 -10.50 -0.71
CA ALA A 151 4.11 -9.31 -1.36
C ALA A 151 5.12 -8.16 -1.34
N LYS A 152 5.78 -7.93 -0.20
CA LYS A 152 6.82 -6.90 -0.04
C LYS A 152 8.04 -7.19 -0.93
N SER A 153 8.53 -8.43 -0.97
CA SER A 153 9.62 -8.84 -1.89
C SER A 153 9.24 -8.55 -3.34
N THR A 154 8.03 -8.94 -3.74
CA THR A 154 7.53 -8.73 -5.10
C THR A 154 7.45 -7.23 -5.45
N ILE A 155 7.05 -6.37 -4.52
CA ILE A 155 7.03 -4.92 -4.73
C ILE A 155 8.44 -4.39 -4.97
N VAL A 156 9.41 -4.78 -4.15
CA VAL A 156 10.81 -4.36 -4.31
C VAL A 156 11.37 -4.81 -5.65
N GLU A 157 11.13 -6.07 -6.03
CA GLU A 157 11.54 -6.60 -7.34
C GLU A 157 10.95 -5.78 -8.50
N VAL A 158 9.64 -5.48 -8.43
CA VAL A 158 8.97 -4.69 -9.48
C VAL A 158 9.47 -3.25 -9.51
N GLU A 159 9.69 -2.61 -8.35
CA GLU A 159 10.24 -1.25 -8.27
C GLU A 159 11.66 -1.17 -8.84
N GLN A 160 12.50 -2.18 -8.61
CA GLN A 160 13.82 -2.27 -9.20
C GLN A 160 13.74 -2.33 -10.74
N LEU A 161 12.79 -3.08 -11.30
CA LEU A 161 12.60 -3.16 -12.76
C LEU A 161 12.29 -1.79 -13.39
N PHE A 162 11.50 -0.97 -12.72
CA PHE A 162 11.22 0.41 -13.17
C PHE A 162 12.47 1.30 -13.10
N GLN A 163 13.32 1.14 -12.08
CA GLN A 163 14.56 1.92 -11.94
C GLN A 163 15.62 1.55 -12.99
N THR A 164 15.80 0.27 -13.29
CA THR A 164 16.75 -0.19 -14.33
C THR A 164 16.33 0.18 -15.75
N THR A 165 15.07 0.54 -15.93
CA THR A 165 14.49 0.86 -17.24
C THR A 165 14.64 2.35 -17.61
N GLU A 166 14.62 3.23 -16.60
CA GLU A 166 14.68 4.70 -16.76
C GLU A 166 16.13 5.25 -16.73
N ALA A 167 17.12 4.40 -16.48
CA ALA A 167 18.55 4.73 -16.42
C ALA A 167 19.28 4.30 -17.70
#